data_AF-A0A5M9MGE0-F1
#
_entry.id   AF-A0A5M9MGE0-F1
#
_cell.length_a   1.000
_cell.length_b   1.000
_cell.length_c   1.000
_cell.angle_alpha   90.00
_cell.angle_beta   90.00
_cell.angle_gamma   90.00
#
_symmetry.space_group_name_H-M   'P 1'
#
loop_
_entity.id
_entity.type
_entity.pdbx_description
1 polymer ?
#
loop_
_entity_poly.entity_id
_entity_poly.type
_entity_poly.pdbx_seq_one_letter_code
_entity_poly.pdbx_strand_id
1 'polypeptide(L)'
;MVFSIDFVVSDDMHEKAVLVLLAAGFHYCKAGPGCILHRSFANKPVSAAHLHLDRHRPLRLYKQSEILWAYPTLPTEKPEADSLHYILGNDPRLREQKKGFPPCCGRYYDSLHPVKMPHPTKLVEALIFLVCRDQDPNPEIPGYESVWFLWYMHLLMYVGESGLLLPDQLDPQFLPVWNEARYDKGNPGRRLRSIKRLQATLWGLQALPQKVR
;
A
#
# COMPACT_ATOMS: atom_id res chain seq x y z
N MET A 1 -10.28 -15.62 3.51
CA MET A 1 -10.50 -15.12 4.90
C MET A 1 -9.73 -13.81 5.01
N VAL A 2 -10.37 -12.72 5.43
CA VAL A 2 -9.70 -11.42 5.59
C VAL A 2 -8.98 -11.43 6.92
N PHE A 3 -7.64 -11.41 6.90
CA PHE A 3 -6.79 -11.49 8.09
C PHE A 3 -6.56 -10.13 8.77
N SER A 4 -6.76 -9.03 8.06
CA SER A 4 -6.84 -7.66 8.57
C SER A 4 -7.51 -6.74 7.55
N ILE A 5 -8.03 -5.60 8.01
CA ILE A 5 -8.50 -4.51 7.14
C ILE A 5 -7.58 -3.32 7.39
N ASP A 6 -6.93 -2.82 6.34
CA ASP A 6 -5.94 -1.74 6.46
C ASP A 6 -6.37 -0.59 5.53
N PHE A 7 -6.60 0.60 6.10
CA PHE A 7 -6.98 1.80 5.36
C PHE A 7 -5.90 2.87 5.48
N VAL A 8 -5.66 3.58 4.38
CA VAL A 8 -4.98 4.88 4.41
C VAL A 8 -6.06 5.96 4.47
N VAL A 9 -5.92 6.88 5.41
CA VAL A 9 -6.89 7.98 5.64
C VAL A 9 -6.12 9.30 5.61
N SER A 10 -6.74 10.36 5.09
CA SER A 10 -6.20 11.71 5.20
C SER A 10 -5.88 12.04 6.66
N ASP A 11 -4.78 12.72 6.88
CA ASP A 11 -4.26 13.00 8.22
C ASP A 11 -5.26 13.78 9.09
N ASP A 12 -5.96 14.74 8.50
CA ASP A 12 -7.01 15.58 9.11
C ASP A 12 -8.31 14.82 9.41
N MET A 13 -8.51 13.65 8.81
CA MET A 13 -9.73 12.85 8.92
C MET A 13 -9.58 11.65 9.87
N HIS A 14 -8.40 11.46 10.46
CA HIS A 14 -8.11 10.30 11.31
C HIS A 14 -9.05 10.18 12.52
N GLU A 15 -9.21 11.27 13.29
CA GLU A 15 -10.06 11.27 14.48
C GLU A 15 -11.52 10.95 14.10
N LYS A 16 -12.02 11.60 13.06
CA LYS A 16 -13.38 11.37 12.54
C LYS A 16 -13.55 9.93 12.06
N ALA A 17 -12.57 9.36 11.37
CA ALA A 17 -12.62 7.97 10.91
C ALA A 17 -12.70 6.99 12.08
N VAL A 18 -11.91 7.20 13.14
CA VAL A 18 -11.98 6.40 14.37
C VAL A 18 -13.37 6.49 15.00
N LEU A 19 -13.92 7.70 15.17
CA LEU A 19 -15.26 7.89 15.76
C LEU A 19 -16.35 7.19 14.95
N VAL A 20 -16.30 7.25 13.61
CA VAL A 20 -17.24 6.54 12.73
C VAL A 20 -17.15 5.03 12.92
N LEU A 21 -15.94 4.48 13.02
CA LEU A 21 -15.75 3.05 13.24
C LEU A 21 -16.27 2.60 14.62
N LEU A 22 -16.05 3.39 15.66
CA LEU A 22 -16.60 3.12 16.99
C LEU A 22 -18.14 3.11 16.97
N ALA A 23 -18.75 4.11 16.31
CA ALA A 23 -20.20 4.16 16.13
C ALA A 23 -20.74 2.97 15.32
N ALA A 24 -19.94 2.42 14.40
CA ALA A 24 -20.25 1.21 13.64
C ALA A 24 -20.01 -0.10 14.41
N GLY A 25 -19.61 -0.04 15.69
CA GLY A 25 -19.44 -1.21 16.56
C GLY A 25 -18.02 -1.81 16.57
N PHE A 26 -17.05 -1.19 15.90
CA PHE A 26 -15.64 -1.52 16.15
C PHE A 26 -15.24 -1.03 17.54
N HIS A 27 -14.23 -1.64 18.12
CA HIS A 27 -13.75 -1.26 19.44
C HIS A 27 -12.24 -1.07 19.45
N TYR A 28 -11.77 -0.21 20.36
CA TYR A 28 -10.35 -0.10 20.63
C TYR A 28 -9.78 -1.44 21.06
N CYS A 29 -8.54 -1.69 20.65
CA CYS A 29 -7.84 -2.88 21.09
C CYS A 29 -7.60 -2.84 22.61
N LYS A 30 -8.25 -3.75 23.34
CA LYS A 30 -8.08 -3.86 24.81
C LYS A 30 -6.64 -4.19 25.23
N ALA A 31 -5.88 -4.86 24.37
CA ALA A 31 -4.48 -5.20 24.63
C ALA A 31 -3.51 -4.05 24.32
N GLY A 32 -3.97 -2.97 23.68
CA GLY A 32 -3.16 -1.81 23.36
C GLY A 32 -1.84 -2.16 22.65
N PRO A 33 -0.70 -1.56 23.04
CA PRO A 33 0.62 -1.88 22.49
C PRO A 33 1.04 -3.34 22.66
N GLY A 34 0.46 -4.06 23.63
CA GLY A 34 0.72 -5.47 23.89
C GLY A 34 -0.05 -6.43 22.99
N CYS A 35 -0.94 -5.94 22.13
CA CYS A 35 -1.71 -6.80 21.24
C CYS A 35 -0.80 -7.54 20.26
N ILE A 36 -0.94 -8.87 20.15
CA ILE A 36 -0.16 -9.66 19.19
C ILE A 36 -0.44 -9.28 17.72
N LEU A 37 -1.61 -8.69 17.46
CA LEU A 37 -2.01 -8.21 16.13
C LEU A 37 -1.55 -6.77 15.87
N HIS A 38 -1.17 -6.06 16.93
CA HIS A 38 -0.48 -4.77 16.88
C HIS A 38 1.04 -4.96 16.81
N ARG A 39 1.57 -5.97 17.52
CA ARG A 39 2.91 -6.54 17.34
C ARG A 39 2.94 -7.26 16.01
N SER A 40 2.94 -6.48 14.94
CA SER A 40 3.49 -6.96 13.69
C SER A 40 4.85 -7.57 14.02
N PHE A 41 5.12 -8.77 13.52
CA PHE A 41 6.49 -9.19 13.21
C PHE A 41 7.23 -7.95 12.68
N ALA A 42 8.46 -7.70 13.13
CA ALA A 42 9.21 -6.43 13.09
C ALA A 42 9.28 -5.65 11.75
N ASN A 43 8.55 -6.07 10.73
CA ASN A 43 8.61 -5.67 9.34
C ASN A 43 7.32 -5.01 8.82
N LYS A 44 6.40 -4.50 9.66
CA LYS A 44 5.23 -3.72 9.17
C LYS A 44 5.20 -2.31 9.75
N PRO A 45 4.69 -1.31 9.00
CA PRO A 45 4.50 0.04 9.52
C PRO A 45 3.55 0.06 10.72
N VAL A 46 3.84 0.96 11.66
CA VAL A 46 2.97 1.28 12.78
C VAL A 46 1.75 2.03 12.27
N SER A 47 0.55 1.59 12.67
CA SER A 47 -0.70 2.26 12.32
C SER A 47 -1.01 3.37 13.32
N ALA A 48 -1.52 4.50 12.83
CA ALA A 48 -1.97 5.61 13.67
C ALA A 48 -3.19 5.24 14.53
N ALA A 49 -4.04 4.31 14.08
CA ALA A 49 -5.09 3.72 14.90
C ALA A 49 -5.21 2.20 14.70
N HIS A 50 -5.49 1.49 15.78
CA HIS A 50 -5.67 0.04 15.80
C HIS A 50 -6.97 -0.34 16.52
N LEU A 51 -7.96 -0.75 15.73
CA LEU A 51 -9.28 -1.19 16.19
C LEU A 51 -9.50 -2.66 15.88
N HIS A 52 -10.49 -3.26 16.51
CA HIS A 52 -10.85 -4.66 16.34
C HIS A 52 -12.32 -4.76 15.92
N LEU A 53 -12.57 -5.57 14.89
CA LEU A 53 -13.92 -6.07 14.61
C LEU A 53 -14.26 -7.20 15.60
N ASP A 54 -13.29 -8.08 15.86
CA ASP A 54 -13.30 -9.06 16.93
C ASP A 54 -11.86 -9.39 17.36
N ARG A 55 -11.71 -10.36 18.28
CA ARG A 55 -10.42 -10.80 18.85
C ARG A 55 -9.35 -11.21 17.82
N HIS A 56 -9.74 -11.54 16.59
CA HIS A 56 -8.86 -12.07 15.54
C HIS A 56 -8.76 -11.18 14.30
N ARG A 57 -9.60 -10.15 14.19
CA ARG A 57 -9.72 -9.31 12.98
C ARG A 57 -9.43 -7.85 13.30
N PRO A 58 -8.17 -7.41 13.11
CA PRO A 58 -7.79 -6.04 13.35
C PRO A 58 -8.17 -5.16 12.14
N LEU A 59 -8.49 -3.90 12.44
CA LEU A 59 -8.60 -2.82 11.49
C LEU A 59 -7.52 -1.77 11.83
N ARG A 60 -6.71 -1.39 10.84
CA ARG A 60 -5.65 -0.40 11.00
C ARG A 60 -5.90 0.82 10.13
N LEU A 61 -5.69 2.00 10.70
CA LEU A 61 -5.69 3.26 9.99
C LEU A 61 -4.26 3.78 9.92
N TYR A 62 -3.82 4.11 8.70
CA TYR A 62 -2.53 4.71 8.41
C TYR A 62 -2.72 6.12 7.89
N LYS A 63 -1.81 7.03 8.28
CA LYS A 63 -1.81 8.39 7.75
C LYS A 63 -1.38 8.41 6.29
N GLN A 64 -2.04 9.24 5.50
CA GLN A 64 -1.67 9.44 4.11
C GLN A 64 -0.23 9.96 4.01
N SER A 65 0.16 10.90 4.87
CA SER A 65 1.53 11.44 4.91
C SER A 65 2.61 10.39 5.24
N GLU A 66 2.22 9.23 5.77
CA GLU A 66 3.15 8.15 6.13
C GLU A 66 3.21 7.06 5.05
N ILE A 67 2.14 6.80 4.31
CA ILE A 67 2.09 5.69 3.34
C ILE A 67 2.09 6.16 1.90
N LEU A 68 1.40 7.27 1.61
CA LEU A 68 1.16 7.80 0.27
C LEU A 68 1.53 9.29 0.20
N TRP A 69 2.67 9.69 0.79
CA TRP A 69 3.07 11.11 0.85
C TRP A 69 3.29 11.76 -0.52
N ALA A 70 3.64 10.95 -1.53
CA ALA A 70 3.82 11.40 -2.90
C ALA A 70 2.50 11.50 -3.69
N TYR A 71 1.36 11.10 -3.10
CA TYR A 71 0.06 11.17 -3.75
C TYR A 71 -0.62 12.52 -3.51
N PRO A 72 -1.50 12.95 -4.43
CA PRO A 72 -2.43 14.04 -4.13
C PRO A 72 -3.30 13.66 -2.94
N THR A 73 -3.84 14.66 -2.23
CA THR A 73 -4.77 14.44 -1.11
C THR A 73 -5.89 13.46 -1.50
N LEU A 74 -6.18 12.51 -0.61
CA LEU A 74 -7.25 11.53 -0.83
C LEU A 74 -8.58 12.26 -1.07
N PRO A 75 -9.26 12.02 -2.21
CA PRO A 75 -10.50 12.72 -2.52
C PRO A 75 -11.62 12.23 -1.59
N THR A 76 -12.41 13.18 -1.09
CA THR A 76 -13.65 12.85 -0.36
C THR A 76 -14.69 12.29 -1.33
N GLU A 77 -14.81 12.92 -2.50
CA GLU A 77 -15.72 12.52 -3.57
C GLU A 77 -15.19 11.36 -4.40
N LYS A 78 -16.07 10.80 -5.23
CA LYS A 78 -15.70 9.77 -6.20
C LYS A 78 -14.56 10.30 -7.11
N PRO A 79 -13.48 9.53 -7.36
CA PRO A 79 -12.46 9.92 -8.33
C PRO A 79 -13.04 10.05 -9.74
N GLU A 80 -12.50 10.98 -10.52
CA GLU A 80 -12.79 11.11 -11.95
C GLU A 80 -12.46 9.80 -12.69
N ALA A 81 -13.18 9.52 -13.77
CA ALA A 81 -13.06 8.26 -14.50
C ALA A 81 -11.65 8.03 -15.08
N ASP A 82 -10.97 9.11 -15.46
CA ASP A 82 -9.61 9.15 -16.01
C ASP A 82 -8.53 9.48 -14.95
N SER A 83 -8.88 9.44 -13.66
CA SER A 83 -7.92 9.71 -12.58
C SER A 83 -6.71 8.78 -12.66
N LEU A 84 -5.53 9.40 -12.68
CA LEU A 84 -4.25 8.68 -12.71
C LEU A 84 -3.88 8.06 -11.37
N HIS A 85 -4.41 8.58 -10.26
CA HIS A 85 -3.98 8.20 -8.90
C HIS A 85 -4.96 7.30 -8.18
N TYR A 86 -6.26 7.41 -8.47
CA TYR A 86 -7.29 6.68 -7.72
C TYR A 86 -8.32 6.05 -8.66
N ILE A 87 -8.70 4.83 -8.34
CA ILE A 87 -9.82 4.12 -8.96
C ILE A 87 -10.74 3.58 -7.87
N LEU A 88 -11.94 3.15 -8.24
CA LEU A 88 -12.83 2.45 -7.31
C LEU A 88 -12.55 0.95 -7.30
N GLY A 89 -12.78 0.29 -6.18
CA GLY A 89 -12.62 -1.15 -6.06
C GLY A 89 -13.62 -1.97 -6.89
N ASN A 90 -14.69 -1.34 -7.40
CA ASN A 90 -15.61 -1.91 -8.38
C ASN A 90 -15.39 -1.38 -9.81
N ASP A 91 -14.24 -0.73 -10.08
CA ASP A 91 -13.95 -0.16 -11.40
C ASP A 91 -14.01 -1.24 -12.51
N PRO A 92 -14.70 -1.00 -13.64
CA PRO A 92 -14.84 -1.99 -14.71
C PRO A 92 -13.52 -2.44 -15.34
N ARG A 93 -12.45 -1.64 -15.24
CA ARG A 93 -11.10 -2.00 -15.71
C ARG A 93 -10.47 -3.12 -14.87
N LEU A 94 -10.94 -3.32 -13.64
CA LEU A 94 -10.54 -4.44 -12.81
C LEU A 94 -11.22 -5.73 -13.31
N ARG A 95 -10.49 -6.85 -13.26
CA ARG A 95 -11.04 -8.17 -13.64
C ARG A 95 -12.25 -8.50 -12.77
N GLU A 96 -13.28 -9.09 -13.38
CA GLU A 96 -14.45 -9.54 -12.63
C GLU A 96 -14.08 -10.59 -11.59
N GLN A 97 -14.83 -10.61 -10.48
CA GLN A 97 -14.72 -11.68 -9.53
C GLN A 97 -15.10 -13.01 -10.20
N LYS A 98 -14.14 -13.93 -10.30
CA LYS A 98 -14.39 -15.26 -10.85
C LYS A 98 -15.33 -16.04 -9.92
N LYS A 99 -16.42 -16.57 -10.47
CA LYS A 99 -17.35 -17.45 -9.75
C LYS A 99 -16.56 -18.64 -9.15
N GLY A 100 -16.75 -18.91 -7.86
CA GLY A 100 -16.05 -19.96 -7.12
C GLY A 100 -14.68 -19.57 -6.53
N PHE A 101 -14.17 -18.37 -6.84
CA PHE A 101 -12.99 -17.82 -6.15
C PHE A 101 -13.42 -17.00 -4.93
N PRO A 102 -12.58 -16.92 -3.87
CA PRO A 102 -12.86 -16.08 -2.72
C PRO A 102 -13.11 -14.61 -3.14
N PRO A 103 -13.91 -13.84 -2.37
CA PRO A 103 -14.22 -12.43 -2.66
C PRO A 103 -13.03 -11.47 -2.59
N CYS A 104 -11.80 -11.98 -2.45
CA CYS A 104 -10.56 -11.21 -2.54
C CYS A 104 -9.94 -11.23 -3.95
N CYS A 105 -10.62 -11.78 -4.96
CA CYS A 105 -10.11 -11.88 -6.32
C CYS A 105 -11.04 -11.14 -7.29
N GLY A 106 -10.58 -10.01 -7.85
CA GLY A 106 -11.34 -9.21 -8.82
C GLY A 106 -12.04 -8.00 -8.22
N ARG A 107 -12.83 -7.30 -9.04
CA ARG A 107 -13.57 -6.10 -8.67
C ARG A 107 -14.73 -6.42 -7.72
N TYR A 108 -14.98 -5.53 -6.76
CA TYR A 108 -16.12 -5.66 -5.84
C TYR A 108 -17.45 -5.54 -6.57
N TYR A 109 -18.50 -6.14 -6.00
CA TYR A 109 -19.86 -6.01 -6.51
C TYR A 109 -20.38 -4.58 -6.39
N ASP A 110 -21.16 -4.13 -7.37
CA ASP A 110 -21.79 -2.79 -7.37
C ASP A 110 -22.83 -2.60 -6.26
N SER A 111 -23.28 -3.69 -5.63
CA SER A 111 -24.15 -3.66 -4.45
C SER A 111 -23.41 -3.24 -3.16
N LEU A 112 -22.08 -3.18 -3.17
CA LEU A 112 -21.27 -2.76 -2.03
C LEU A 112 -20.89 -1.29 -2.14
N HIS A 113 -20.60 -0.66 -1.00
CA HIS A 113 -20.07 0.71 -1.01
C HIS A 113 -18.71 0.74 -1.74
N PRO A 114 -18.52 1.62 -2.74
CA PRO A 114 -17.30 1.65 -3.52
C PRO A 114 -16.14 2.20 -2.69
N VAL A 115 -15.14 1.36 -2.43
CA VAL A 115 -13.91 1.75 -1.73
C VAL A 115 -12.93 2.33 -2.75
N LYS A 116 -12.32 3.46 -2.42
CA LYS A 116 -11.25 4.06 -3.24
C LYS A 116 -9.96 3.27 -3.04
N MET A 117 -9.22 3.05 -4.13
CA MET A 117 -7.90 2.45 -4.09
C MET A 117 -6.93 3.20 -5.00
N PRO A 118 -5.63 3.18 -4.71
CA PRO A 118 -4.62 3.66 -5.64
C PRO A 118 -4.73 2.98 -7.02
N HIS A 119 -4.56 3.74 -8.09
CA HIS A 119 -4.38 3.17 -9.43
C HIS A 119 -3.14 2.26 -9.42
N PRO A 120 -3.18 1.03 -9.96
CA PRO A 120 -2.06 0.09 -9.85
C PRO A 120 -0.71 0.61 -10.34
N THR A 121 -0.65 1.34 -11.46
CA THR A 121 0.59 2.01 -11.91
C THR A 121 1.16 2.95 -10.85
N LYS A 122 0.33 3.81 -10.26
CA LYS A 122 0.82 4.75 -9.24
C LYS A 122 1.11 4.03 -7.94
N LEU A 123 0.45 2.91 -7.65
CA LEU A 123 0.72 2.12 -6.45
C LEU A 123 2.13 1.52 -6.51
N VAL A 124 2.59 1.14 -7.70
CA VAL A 124 3.99 0.75 -7.93
C VAL A 124 4.95 1.85 -7.53
N GLU A 125 4.70 3.10 -7.94
CA GLU A 125 5.56 4.25 -7.56
C GLU A 125 5.59 4.45 -6.04
N ALA A 126 4.42 4.43 -5.39
CA ALA A 126 4.34 4.52 -3.91
C ALA A 126 5.11 3.39 -3.21
N LEU A 127 5.01 2.16 -3.71
CA LEU A 127 5.72 1.03 -3.12
C LEU A 127 7.23 1.14 -3.33
N ILE A 128 7.69 1.62 -4.49
CA ILE A 128 9.13 1.89 -4.71
C ILE A 128 9.62 2.98 -3.78
N PHE A 129 8.85 4.04 -3.58
CA PHE A 129 9.13 5.08 -2.59
C PHE A 129 9.25 4.52 -1.17
N LEU A 130 8.29 3.69 -0.74
CA LEU A 130 8.29 3.03 0.56
C LEU A 130 9.50 2.10 0.75
N VAL A 131 9.84 1.32 -0.30
CA VAL A 131 11.08 0.51 -0.32
C VAL A 131 12.30 1.40 -0.15
N CYS A 132 12.42 2.50 -0.90
CA CYS A 132 13.57 3.40 -0.79
C CYS A 132 13.65 4.10 0.58
N ARG A 133 12.53 4.49 1.16
CA ARG A 133 12.50 5.14 2.49
C ARG A 133 12.89 4.16 3.60
N ASP A 134 12.33 2.95 3.57
CA ASP A 134 12.40 2.04 4.70
C ASP A 134 13.55 1.03 4.63
N GLN A 135 14.22 0.91 3.47
CA GLN A 135 15.41 0.10 3.29
C GLN A 135 16.56 0.63 4.15
N ASP A 136 17.02 -0.21 5.08
CA ASP A 136 18.16 0.10 5.91
C ASP A 136 19.45 0.22 5.06
N PRO A 137 20.32 1.19 5.33
CA PRO A 137 21.65 1.26 4.70
C PRO A 137 22.46 -0.04 4.88
N ASN A 138 22.27 -0.74 6.00
CA ASN A 138 22.83 -2.06 6.25
C ASN A 138 21.85 -3.16 5.76
N PRO A 139 22.20 -3.91 4.71
CA PRO A 139 21.34 -4.96 4.16
C PRO A 139 21.12 -6.16 5.11
N GLU A 140 21.88 -6.26 6.21
CA GLU A 140 21.71 -7.30 7.23
C GLU A 140 20.62 -6.96 8.25
N ILE A 141 20.13 -5.71 8.27
CA ILE A 141 19.05 -5.27 9.17
C ILE A 141 17.74 -5.31 8.38
N PRO A 142 16.81 -6.24 8.68
CA PRO A 142 15.51 -6.26 8.03
C PRO A 142 14.73 -4.99 8.39
N GLY A 143 14.28 -4.24 7.39
CA GLY A 143 13.34 -3.14 7.58
C GLY A 143 11.96 -3.46 6.99
N TYR A 144 11.15 -2.41 6.81
CA TYR A 144 9.82 -2.54 6.22
C TYR A 144 9.89 -2.75 4.69
N GLU A 145 11.04 -2.54 4.06
CA GLU A 145 11.23 -2.69 2.62
C GLU A 145 10.87 -4.08 2.13
N SER A 146 11.11 -5.12 2.92
CA SER A 146 10.75 -6.50 2.57
C SER A 146 9.24 -6.69 2.36
N VAL A 147 8.41 -6.05 3.18
CA VAL A 147 6.95 -6.10 3.05
C VAL A 147 6.48 -5.26 1.87
N TRP A 148 7.03 -4.06 1.69
CA TRP A 148 6.71 -3.22 0.53
C TRP A 148 7.10 -3.89 -0.78
N PHE A 149 8.24 -4.56 -0.78
CA PHE A 149 8.71 -5.31 -1.91
C PHE A 149 7.82 -6.52 -2.20
N LEU A 150 7.34 -7.25 -1.18
CA LEU A 150 6.38 -8.34 -1.37
C LEU A 150 5.09 -7.84 -2.04
N TRP A 151 4.54 -6.70 -1.59
CA TRP A 151 3.36 -6.09 -2.21
C TRP A 151 3.62 -5.65 -3.65
N TYR A 152 4.79 -5.09 -3.91
CA TYR A 152 5.19 -4.71 -5.26
C TYR A 152 5.29 -5.93 -6.19
N MET A 153 5.89 -7.02 -5.75
CA MET A 153 5.96 -8.28 -6.51
C MET A 153 4.57 -8.90 -6.73
N HIS A 154 3.66 -8.80 -5.75
CA HIS A 154 2.28 -9.25 -5.91
C HIS A 154 1.55 -8.46 -7.00
N LEU A 155 1.74 -7.13 -7.08
CA LEU A 155 1.18 -6.35 -8.18
C LEU A 155 1.71 -6.80 -9.53
N LEU A 156 3.03 -7.00 -9.65
CA LEU A 156 3.64 -7.50 -10.88
C LEU A 156 3.06 -8.86 -11.29
N MET A 157 2.93 -9.79 -10.34
CA MET A 157 2.47 -11.15 -10.57
C MET A 157 0.98 -11.24 -10.92
N TYR A 158 0.11 -10.50 -10.21
CA TYR A 158 -1.34 -10.66 -10.31
C TYR A 158 -2.02 -9.58 -11.15
N VAL A 159 -1.41 -8.41 -11.31
CA VAL A 159 -1.95 -7.28 -12.08
C VAL A 159 -1.17 -7.06 -13.38
N GLY A 160 0.07 -7.53 -13.50
CA GLY A 160 0.90 -7.33 -14.70
C GLY A 160 0.26 -7.81 -16.00
N GLU A 161 -0.51 -8.90 -15.95
CA GLU A 161 -1.21 -9.45 -17.13
C GLU A 161 -2.60 -8.85 -17.36
N SER A 162 -3.05 -7.91 -16.52
CA SER A 162 -4.38 -7.30 -16.63
C SER A 162 -4.45 -6.13 -17.63
N GLY A 163 -3.30 -5.58 -18.02
CA GLY A 163 -3.23 -4.32 -18.78
C GLY A 163 -3.43 -3.06 -17.94
N LEU A 164 -3.67 -3.20 -16.63
CA LEU A 164 -3.88 -2.07 -15.71
C LEU A 164 -2.56 -1.51 -15.14
N LEU A 165 -1.46 -2.26 -15.25
CA LEU A 165 -0.11 -1.72 -15.08
C LEU A 165 0.35 -1.12 -16.41
N LEU A 166 0.47 0.20 -16.43
CA LEU A 166 0.82 1.02 -17.59
C LEU A 166 2.25 1.56 -17.39
N PRO A 167 3.31 0.88 -17.88
CA PRO A 167 4.69 1.28 -17.63
C PRO A 167 5.03 2.65 -18.21
N ASP A 168 4.39 3.03 -19.32
CA ASP A 168 4.60 4.31 -19.98
C ASP A 168 4.04 5.50 -19.17
N GLN A 169 3.24 5.22 -18.13
CA GLN A 169 2.74 6.21 -17.18
C GLN A 169 3.51 6.22 -15.85
N LEU A 170 4.55 5.38 -15.72
CA LEU A 170 5.48 5.47 -14.60
C LEU A 170 6.35 6.71 -14.78
N ASP A 171 6.60 7.43 -13.68
CA ASP A 171 7.64 8.45 -13.68
C ASP A 171 8.99 7.81 -14.09
N PRO A 172 9.72 8.43 -15.04
CA PRO A 172 10.98 7.90 -15.54
C PRO A 172 12.00 7.52 -14.47
N GLN A 173 11.99 8.18 -13.30
CA GLN A 173 12.92 7.87 -12.21
C GLN A 173 12.73 6.46 -11.62
N PHE A 174 11.52 5.88 -11.75
CA PHE A 174 11.22 4.54 -11.25
C PHE A 174 11.50 3.42 -12.26
N LEU A 175 11.64 3.76 -13.55
CA LEU A 175 11.85 2.78 -14.62
C LEU A 175 13.06 1.86 -14.39
N PRO A 176 14.21 2.31 -13.86
CA PRO A 176 15.33 1.42 -13.56
C PRO A 176 14.96 0.32 -12.55
N VAL A 177 14.22 0.66 -11.48
CA VAL A 177 13.77 -0.32 -10.48
C VAL A 177 12.69 -1.23 -11.05
N TRP A 178 11.76 -0.65 -11.83
CA TRP A 178 10.71 -1.39 -12.52
C TRP A 178 11.26 -2.48 -13.45
N ASN A 179 12.17 -2.11 -14.33
CA ASN A 179 12.76 -3.02 -15.31
C ASN A 179 13.52 -4.17 -14.64
N GLU A 180 14.32 -3.89 -13.61
CA GLU A 180 15.06 -4.93 -12.90
C GLU A 180 14.14 -5.89 -12.13
N ALA A 181 13.02 -5.41 -11.58
CA ALA A 181 12.05 -6.26 -10.89
C ALA A 181 11.26 -7.16 -11.85
N ARG A 182 10.85 -6.65 -13.02
CA ARG A 182 10.10 -7.41 -14.04
C ARG A 182 10.88 -8.60 -14.58
N TYR A 183 12.20 -8.48 -14.65
CA TYR A 183 13.09 -9.52 -15.17
C TYR A 183 13.90 -10.23 -14.07
N ASP A 184 13.47 -10.14 -12.81
CA ASP A 184 14.15 -10.77 -11.68
C ASP A 184 14.00 -12.30 -11.73
N LYS A 185 14.76 -12.94 -12.62
CA LYS A 185 14.90 -14.40 -12.73
C LYS A 185 15.83 -14.94 -11.63
N GLY A 186 15.63 -14.50 -10.39
CA GLY A 186 16.40 -14.95 -9.23
C GLY A 186 17.77 -14.29 -9.05
N ASN A 187 17.98 -13.07 -9.55
CA ASN A 187 19.20 -12.29 -9.28
C ASN A 187 18.86 -10.98 -8.56
N PRO A 188 18.66 -11.03 -7.23
CA PRO A 188 18.25 -9.87 -6.45
C PRO A 188 19.29 -8.74 -6.44
N GLY A 189 20.54 -9.03 -6.81
CA GLY A 189 21.64 -8.06 -6.77
C GLY A 189 21.49 -6.90 -7.75
N ARG A 190 20.93 -7.12 -8.95
CA ARG A 190 20.71 -6.02 -9.91
C ARG A 190 19.65 -5.04 -9.41
N ARG A 191 18.52 -5.58 -8.96
CA ARG A 191 17.44 -4.80 -8.36
C ARG A 191 17.90 -4.04 -7.12
N LEU A 192 18.66 -4.68 -6.22
CA LEU A 192 19.15 -4.00 -5.02
C LEU A 192 20.04 -2.80 -5.39
N ARG A 193 20.88 -2.94 -6.43
CA ARG A 193 21.67 -1.81 -6.93
C ARG A 193 20.81 -0.69 -7.51
N SER A 194 19.76 -1.00 -8.27
CA SER A 194 18.86 0.05 -8.79
C SER A 194 18.11 0.76 -7.68
N ILE A 195 17.65 0.03 -6.65
CA ILE A 195 17.01 0.62 -5.47
C ILE A 195 17.99 1.54 -4.72
N LYS A 196 19.23 1.08 -4.46
CA LYS A 196 20.23 1.90 -3.77
C LYS A 196 20.59 3.19 -4.52
N ARG A 197 20.69 3.11 -5.86
CA ARG A 197 20.92 4.31 -6.69
C ARG A 197 19.76 5.28 -6.58
N LEU A 198 18.52 4.81 -6.72
CA LEU A 198 17.33 5.63 -6.59
C LEU A 198 17.23 6.24 -5.18
N GLN A 199 17.44 5.44 -4.14
CA GLN A 199 17.44 5.88 -2.74
C GLN A 199 18.43 7.03 -2.51
N ALA A 200 19.67 6.90 -3.01
CA ALA A 200 20.67 7.96 -2.90
C ALA A 200 20.23 9.25 -3.61
N THR A 201 19.66 9.14 -4.81
CA THR A 201 19.09 10.28 -5.55
C THR A 201 17.96 10.94 -4.76
N LEU A 202 17.00 10.16 -4.27
CA LEU A 202 15.84 10.70 -3.56
C LEU A 202 16.21 11.36 -2.22
N TRP A 203 17.20 10.82 -1.50
CA TRP A 203 17.75 11.50 -0.32
C TRP A 203 18.46 12.81 -0.67
N GLY A 204 19.25 12.82 -1.74
CA GLY A 204 19.91 14.04 -2.22
C GLY A 204 18.92 15.14 -2.63
N LEU A 205 17.75 14.74 -3.13
CA LEU A 205 16.65 15.65 -3.50
C LEU A 205 15.71 16.00 -2.33
N GLN A 206 15.93 15.44 -1.14
CA GLN A 206 15.01 15.56 0.01
C GLN A 206 13.57 15.10 -0.30
N ALA A 207 13.41 14.14 -1.21
CA ALA A 207 12.12 13.62 -1.65
C ALA A 207 11.56 12.48 -0.77
N LEU A 208 12.36 11.99 0.17
CA LEU A 208 11.94 10.97 1.14
C LEU A 208 11.70 11.62 2.51
N PRO A 209 10.53 11.39 3.14
CA PRO A 209 10.30 11.82 4.51
C PRO A 209 11.14 10.97 5.46
N GLN A 210 11.42 11.52 6.66
CA GLN A 210 12.06 10.74 7.72
C GLN A 210 11.23 9.51 8.07
N LYS A 211 11.91 8.40 8.38
CA LYS A 211 11.26 7.15 8.76
C LYS A 211 10.46 7.37 10.05
N VAL A 212 9.15 7.14 10.00
CA VAL A 212 8.30 7.10 11.19
C VAL A 212 8.62 5.82 11.94
N ARG A 213 9.11 5.98 13.18
CA ARG A 213 9.47 4.87 14.07
C ARG A 213 8.26 4.34 14.80
#